data_AF-A0A2M7SPW4-F1
#
_entry.id   AF-A0A2M7SPW4-F1
#
_cell.length_a   1.000
_cell.length_b   1.000
_cell.length_c   1.000
_cell.angle_alpha   90.00
_cell.angle_beta   90.00
_cell.angle_gamma   90.00
#
_symmetry.space_group_name_H-M   'P 1'
#
loop_
_entity.id
_entity.type
_entity.pdbx_description
1 polymer ?
#
loop_
_entity_poly.entity_id
_entity_poly.type
_entity_poly.pdbx_seq_one_letter_code
_entity_poly.pdbx_strand_id
1 'polypeptide(L)' 'MATAIHFGTDGWRGVIAEDYTFDSVRRCAQGFASYLLEKGNKGEWVVVGHDKRFSSEHFAAAVAEVLAANGLR' A
#
# COMPACT_ATOMS: atom_id res chain seq x y z
N MET A 1 16.43 5.74 11.00
CA MET A 1 16.39 4.74 9.91
C MET A 1 14.93 4.37 9.68
N ALA A 2 14.53 4.12 8.43
CA ALA A 2 13.15 3.72 8.16
C ALA A 2 12.86 2.33 8.76
N THR A 3 11.69 2.14 9.37
CA THR A 3 11.28 0.85 9.92
C THR A 3 11.28 -0.22 8.82
N ALA A 4 11.84 -1.39 9.14
CA ALA A 4 11.87 -2.52 8.23
C ALA A 4 10.45 -3.10 8.05
N ILE A 5 10.06 -3.32 6.79
CA ILE A 5 8.76 -3.89 6.44
C ILE A 5 8.97 -5.38 6.16
N HIS A 6 8.28 -6.24 6.90
CA HIS A 6 8.38 -7.69 6.77
C HIS A 6 7.04 -8.28 6.33
N PHE A 7 7.00 -8.81 5.10
CA PHE A 7 5.83 -9.50 4.58
C PHE A 7 5.80 -10.95 5.11
N GLY A 8 4.70 -11.31 5.77
CA GLY A 8 4.37 -12.69 6.10
C GLY A 8 3.59 -13.35 4.95
N THR A 9 2.97 -14.50 5.24
CA THR A 9 2.21 -15.28 4.25
C THR A 9 1.06 -14.50 3.60
N ASP A 10 0.35 -13.67 4.38
CA ASP A 10 -0.83 -12.91 3.92
C ASP A 10 -0.58 -11.41 3.91
N GLY A 11 0.62 -11.00 3.51
CA GLY A 11 0.98 -9.59 3.43
C GLY A 11 1.73 -9.09 4.68
N TRP A 12 1.73 -7.78 4.85
CA TRP A 12 2.40 -7.10 5.96
C TRP A 12 1.38 -6.68 7.03
N ARG A 13 1.77 -6.81 8.30
CA ARG A 13 0.98 -6.44 9.47
C ARG A 13 1.83 -5.55 10.38
N GLY A 14 1.19 -4.62 11.07
CA GLY A 14 1.81 -3.75 12.05
C GLY A 14 0.77 -3.18 13.03
N VAL A 15 1.27 -2.54 14.08
CA VAL A 15 0.54 -1.76 15.07
C VAL A 15 0.37 -0.32 14.56
N ILE A 16 -0.86 0.17 14.56
CA ILE A 16 -1.18 1.53 14.12
C ILE A 16 -0.38 2.55 14.93
N ALA A 17 0.23 3.50 14.22
CA ALA A 17 1.07 4.58 14.75
C ALA A 17 2.46 4.16 15.30
N GLU A 18 2.78 2.87 15.32
CA GLU A 18 4.13 2.38 15.62
C GLU A 18 4.87 2.06 14.32
N ASP A 19 4.55 0.92 13.70
CA ASP A 19 5.09 0.49 12.42
C ASP A 19 4.05 0.56 11.29
N TYR A 20 2.75 0.53 11.61
CA TYR A 20 1.67 0.79 10.66
C TYR A 20 1.33 2.29 10.61
N THR A 21 2.13 3.01 9.83
CA THR A 21 2.03 4.46 9.60
C THR A 21 1.70 4.77 8.14
N PHE A 22 1.31 6.01 7.84
CA PHE A 22 1.10 6.44 6.45
C PHE A 22 2.37 6.30 5.58
N ASP A 23 3.55 6.55 6.14
CA ASP A 23 4.82 6.39 5.42
C ASP A 23 5.05 4.93 5.02
N SER A 24 4.94 4.01 5.98
CA SER A 24 5.10 2.58 5.73
C SER A 24 4.04 2.02 4.78
N VAL A 25 2.78 2.47 4.89
CA VAL A 25 1.70 2.06 3.97
C VAL A 25 2.00 2.52 2.54
N ARG A 26 2.47 3.76 2.37
CA ARG A 26 2.89 4.27 1.05
C ARG A 26 4.10 3.53 0.50
N ARG A 27 5.07 3.18 1.33
CA ARG A 27 6.23 2.35 0.93
C ARG A 27 5.79 0.95 0.46
N CYS A 28 4.86 0.31 1.17
CA CYS A 28 4.25 -0.95 0.73
C CYS A 28 3.53 -0.79 -0.60
N ALA A 29 2.69 0.23 -0.74
CA ALA A 29 1.96 0.52 -1.97
C ALA A 29 2.90 0.78 -3.15
N GLN A 30 4.00 1.50 -2.93
CA GLN A 30 5.00 1.78 -3.96
C GLN A 30 5.70 0.49 -4.41
N GLY A 31 6.05 -0.40 -3.49
CA GLY A 31 6.61 -1.71 -3.83
C GLY A 31 5.64 -2.55 -4.68
N PHE A 32 4.36 -2.56 -4.31
CA PHE A 32 3.32 -3.26 -5.07
C PHE A 32 3.08 -2.62 -6.45
N ALA A 33 3.09 -1.29 -6.54
CA ALA A 33 2.99 -0.57 -7.80
C ALA A 33 4.14 -0.95 -8.75
N SER A 34 5.39 -0.91 -8.26
CA SER A 34 6.56 -1.32 -9.04
C SER A 34 6.43 -2.76 -9.52
N TYR A 35 6.01 -3.68 -8.65
CA TYR A 35 5.78 -5.07 -9.03
C TYR A 35 4.74 -5.21 -10.16
N LEU A 36 3.60 -4.52 -10.07
CA LEU A 36 2.57 -4.56 -11.12
C LEU A 36 3.08 -3.98 -12.45
N LEU A 37 3.86 -2.89 -12.40
CA LEU A 37 4.46 -2.31 -13.59
C LEU A 37 5.47 -3.26 -14.24
N GLU A 38 6.29 -3.96 -13.45
CA GLU A 38 7.21 -5.00 -13.94
C GLU A 38 6.47 -6.18 -14.60
N LYS A 39 5.23 -6.46 -14.17
CA LYS A 39 4.35 -7.46 -14.78
C LYS A 39 3.61 -6.94 -16.02
N GLY A 40 3.79 -5.68 -16.39
CA GLY A 40 3.16 -5.09 -17.58
C GLY A 40 1.73 -4.60 -17.35
N ASN A 41 1.27 -4.46 -16.10
CA ASN A 41 -0.10 -4.03 -15.77
C ASN A 41 -0.30 -2.51 -15.80
N LYS A 42 0.49 -1.78 -16.58
CA LYS A 42 0.35 -0.31 -16.65
C LYS A 42 -1.02 0.07 -17.22
N GLY A 43 -1.73 0.98 -16.55
CA GLY A 43 -3.06 1.41 -16.95
C GLY A 43 -4.19 0.42 -16.62
N GLU A 44 -3.90 -0.71 -15.98
CA GLU A 44 -4.91 -1.64 -15.47
C GLU A 44 -5.50 -1.17 -14.14
N TRP A 45 -6.69 -1.69 -13.83
CA TRP A 45 -7.41 -1.37 -12.60
C TRP A 45 -6.85 -2.11 -11.38
N VAL A 46 -6.74 -1.43 -10.25
CA VAL A 46 -6.40 -1.99 -8.95
C VAL A 46 -7.49 -1.65 -7.95
N VAL A 47 -8.13 -2.68 -7.39
CA VAL A 47 -9.17 -2.51 -6.38
C VAL A 47 -8.54 -2.38 -4.99
N VAL A 48 -8.77 -1.24 -4.33
CA VAL A 48 -8.34 -1.00 -2.95
C VAL A 48 -9.55 -1.12 -2.02
N GLY A 49 -9.47 -2.02 -1.04
CA GLY A 49 -10.50 -2.23 -0.03
C GLY A 49 -9.95 -2.02 1.38
N HIS A 50 -10.84 -1.70 2.33
CA HIS A 50 -10.49 -1.56 3.73
C HIS A 50 -11.63 -2.00 4.65
N ASP A 51 -11.32 -2.20 5.93
CA ASP A 51 -12.30 -2.55 6.96
C ASP A 51 -12.64 -1.36 7.87
N LYS A 52 -13.26 -1.64 9.02
CA LYS A 52 -13.69 -0.64 10.02
C LYS A 52 -12.63 -0.29 11.06
N ARG A 53 -11.37 -0.74 10.94
CA ARG A 53 -10.31 -0.33 11.88
C ARG A 53 -10.04 1.17 11.80
N PHE A 54 -9.44 1.69 12.86
CA PHE A 54 -9.14 3.11 12.99
C PHE A 54 -8.33 3.61 11.79
N SER A 55 -8.81 4.70 11.17
CA SER A 55 -8.16 5.36 10.03
C SER A 55 -7.98 4.49 8.77
N SER A 56 -8.60 3.31 8.70
CA SER A 56 -8.52 2.39 7.55
C SER A 56 -8.91 3.06 6.23
N GLU A 57 -9.92 3.94 6.23
CA GLU A 57 -10.35 4.69 5.04
C GLU A 57 -9.25 5.63 4.51
N HIS A 58 -8.51 6.28 5.41
CA HIS A 58 -7.41 7.17 5.04
C HIS A 58 -6.18 6.39 4.59
N PHE A 59 -5.90 5.23 5.20
CA PHE A 59 -4.82 4.35 4.73
C PHE A 59 -5.12 3.82 3.32
N ALA A 60 -6.37 3.43 3.04
CA ALA A 60 -6.79 3.03 1.71
C ALA A 60 -6.65 4.17 0.69
N ALA A 61 -7.06 5.39 1.04
CA ALA A 61 -6.85 6.56 0.21
C ALA A 61 -5.36 6.78 -0.09
N ALA A 62 -4.48 6.67 0.91
CA ALA A 62 -3.04 6.80 0.72
C ALA A 62 -2.43 5.72 -0.18
N VAL A 63 -2.96 4.49 -0.15
CA VAL A 63 -2.58 3.43 -1.10
C VAL A 63 -3.03 3.80 -2.51
N ALA A 64 -4.28 4.22 -2.67
CA ALA A 64 -4.83 4.61 -3.97
C ALA A 64 -4.07 5.79 -4.60
N GLU A 65 -3.69 6.80 -3.80
CA GLU A 65 -2.84 7.92 -4.23
C GLU A 65 -1.53 7.44 -4.87
N VAL A 66 -0.84 6.50 -4.22
CA VAL A 66 0.44 5.96 -4.72
C VAL A 66 0.24 5.15 -5.99
N LEU A 67 -0.78 4.30 -6.04
CA LEU A 67 -1.09 3.50 -7.23
C LEU A 67 -1.43 4.40 -8.43
N ALA A 68 -2.28 5.40 -8.23
CA ALA A 68 -2.65 6.37 -9.25
C ALA A 68 -1.44 7.19 -9.74
N ALA A 69 -0.55 7.61 -8.82
CA ALA A 69 0.67 8.32 -9.18
C ALA A 69 1.64 7.48 -10.04
N ASN A 70 1.54 6.15 -9.96
CA ASN A 70 2.31 5.21 -10.79
C ASN A 70 1.60 4.85 -12.11
N GLY A 71 0.45 5.47 -12.41
CA GLY A 71 -0.30 5.24 -13.65
C GLY A 71 -1.11 3.94 -13.67
N LEU A 72 -1.45 3.43 -12.50
CA LEU A 72 -2.45 2.37 -12.31
C LEU A 72 -3.83 3.01 -12.10
N ARG A 73 -4.91 2.33 -12.48
CA ARG A 73 -6.28 2.87 -12.44
C ARG A 73 -7.06 2.41 -11.23
#